data_AF-A0A9P7N2S7-F1
#
_entry.id   AF-A0A9P7N2S7-F1
#
_cell.length_a   1.000
_cell.length_b   1.000
_cell.length_c   1.000
_cell.angle_alpha   90.00
_cell.angle_beta   90.00
_cell.angle_gamma   90.00
#
_symmetry.space_group_name_H-M   'P 1'
#
loop_
_entity.id
_entity.type
_entity.pdbx_description
1 polymer ?
#
loop_
_entity_poly.entity_id
_entity_poly.type
_entity_poly.pdbx_seq_one_letter_code
_entity_poly.pdbx_strand_id
1 'polypeptide(L)'
;MDKRASQYQQQQQQQKQKQKQKHPLAGHTSGQSNKPLSRPAHGLSWEEVLRELDADASQGLSAADAAERLVRYGANELKQRKGVQPFAILMQQILNAMTL
;
A
#
# COMPACT_ATOMS: atom_id res chain seq x y z
N MET A 1 -22.34 -25.52 32.00
CA MET A 1 -22.16 -24.85 30.69
C MET A 1 -21.66 -23.44 30.93
N ASP A 2 -20.33 -23.27 30.93
CA ASP A 2 -19.62 -22.06 31.34
C ASP A 2 -19.71 -20.93 30.32
N LYS A 3 -20.74 -20.09 30.50
CA LYS A 3 -20.98 -18.89 29.67
C LYS A 3 -19.81 -17.89 29.69
N ARG A 4 -19.02 -17.89 30.77
CA ARG A 4 -17.84 -17.01 30.93
C ARG A 4 -16.70 -17.39 29.99
N ALA A 5 -16.40 -18.68 29.85
CA ALA A 5 -15.34 -19.17 28.96
C ALA A 5 -15.63 -18.83 27.48
N SER A 6 -16.88 -18.98 27.05
CA SER A 6 -17.32 -18.59 25.70
C SER A 6 -17.20 -17.08 25.46
N GLN A 7 -17.45 -16.25 26.48
CA GLN A 7 -17.35 -14.80 26.38
C GLN A 7 -15.89 -14.33 26.21
N TYR A 8 -14.95 -14.93 26.96
CA TYR A 8 -13.51 -14.66 26.77
C TYR A 8 -13.03 -15.09 25.40
N GLN A 9 -13.52 -16.23 24.89
CA GLN A 9 -13.15 -16.74 23.57
C GLN A 9 -13.70 -15.86 22.44
N GLN A 10 -14.92 -15.33 22.60
CA GLN A 10 -15.54 -14.40 21.67
C GLN A 10 -14.83 -13.03 21.68
N GLN A 11 -14.40 -12.56 22.84
CA GLN A 11 -13.64 -11.32 22.98
C GLN A 11 -12.25 -11.43 22.33
N GLN A 12 -11.57 -12.58 22.48
CA GLN A 12 -10.31 -12.86 21.79
C GLN A 12 -10.46 -12.98 20.27
N GLN A 13 -11.59 -13.54 19.79
CA GLN A 13 -11.89 -13.57 18.35
C GLN A 13 -12.15 -12.16 17.78
N GLN A 14 -12.83 -11.29 18.52
CA GLN A 14 -13.04 -9.89 18.11
C GLN A 14 -11.72 -9.09 18.05
N GLN A 15 -10.79 -9.33 18.98
CA GLN A 15 -9.46 -8.70 18.95
C GLN A 15 -8.61 -9.17 17.76
N LYS A 16 -8.65 -10.46 17.42
CA LYS A 16 -7.99 -10.99 16.20
C LYS A 16 -8.55 -10.41 14.91
N GLN A 17 -9.84 -10.05 14.87
CA GLN A 17 -10.46 -9.42 13.69
C GLN A 17 -10.07 -7.94 13.54
N LYS A 18 -9.89 -7.19 14.63
CA LYS A 18 -9.43 -5.79 14.58
C LYS A 18 -8.00 -5.64 14.02
N GLN A 19 -7.13 -6.63 14.19
CA GLN A 19 -5.76 -6.61 13.65
C GLN A 19 -5.66 -6.95 12.15
N LYS A 20 -6.74 -7.41 11.52
CA LYS A 20 -6.74 -7.81 10.09
C LYS A 20 -6.87 -6.65 9.10
N GLN A 21 -6.92 -5.40 9.58
CA GLN A 21 -6.72 -4.25 8.70
C GLN A 21 -5.22 -4.07 8.49
N LYS A 22 -4.67 -4.81 7.52
CA LYS A 22 -3.34 -4.52 6.97
C LYS A 22 -3.30 -3.04 6.65
N HIS A 23 -2.46 -2.28 7.36
CA HIS A 23 -2.22 -0.88 7.04
C HIS A 23 -1.85 -0.86 5.55
N PRO A 24 -2.52 -0.06 4.69
CA PRO A 24 -2.33 -0.11 3.23
C PRO A 24 -0.92 0.25 2.76
N LEU A 25 0.00 0.53 3.70
CA LEU A 25 1.40 0.88 3.50
C LEU A 25 2.36 -0.13 4.16
N ALA A 26 1.85 -1.17 4.84
CA ALA A 26 2.70 -2.17 5.49
C ALA A 26 3.43 -2.99 4.41
N GLY A 27 4.73 -2.72 4.24
CA GLY A 27 5.57 -3.30 3.19
C GLY A 27 5.83 -2.38 1.97
N HIS A 28 5.27 -1.16 1.96
CA HIS A 28 5.59 -0.17 0.94
C HIS A 28 6.95 0.48 1.25
N THR A 29 7.98 0.08 0.51
CA THR A 29 9.24 0.83 0.48
C THR A 29 9.11 1.92 -0.57
N SER A 30 9.23 3.18 -0.15
CA SER A 30 9.16 4.34 -1.05
C SER A 30 10.22 4.21 -2.16
N GLY A 31 9.82 4.42 -3.40
CA GLY A 31 10.70 4.29 -4.57
C GLY A 31 10.85 2.88 -5.14
N GLN A 32 10.08 1.90 -4.67
CA GLN A 32 9.99 0.58 -5.30
C GLN A 32 9.03 0.58 -6.50
N SER A 33 9.37 -0.20 -7.52
CA SER A 33 8.52 -0.47 -8.67
C SER A 33 7.33 -1.37 -8.30
N ASN A 34 6.28 -1.36 -9.13
CA ASN A 34 5.07 -2.19 -8.93
C ASN A 34 5.36 -3.69 -8.87
N LYS A 35 6.41 -4.14 -9.57
CA LYS A 35 7.04 -5.45 -9.37
C LYS A 35 8.40 -5.24 -8.73
N PRO A 36 8.73 -5.92 -7.62
CA PRO A 36 10.02 -5.76 -6.97
C PRO A 36 11.15 -6.25 -7.88
N LEU A 37 12.18 -5.42 -8.03
CA LEU A 37 13.46 -5.79 -8.64
C LEU A 37 14.31 -6.56 -7.62
N SER A 38 15.39 -7.22 -8.07
CA SER A 38 16.29 -7.97 -7.18
C SER A 38 16.92 -7.11 -6.08
N ARG A 39 17.15 -5.83 -6.38
CA ARG A 39 17.66 -4.78 -5.48
C ARG A 39 17.23 -3.42 -6.08
N PRO A 40 17.38 -2.28 -5.36
CA PRO A 40 16.99 -0.97 -5.89
C PRO A 40 17.65 -0.71 -7.24
N ALA A 41 16.93 -0.07 -8.18
CA ALA A 41 17.41 0.13 -9.55
C ALA A 41 18.76 0.85 -9.63
N HIS A 42 19.03 1.79 -8.71
CA HIS A 42 20.31 2.52 -8.62
C HIS A 42 21.47 1.68 -8.04
N GLY A 43 21.18 0.48 -7.52
CA GLY A 43 22.16 -0.48 -7.04
C GLY A 43 22.41 -1.65 -8.00
N LEU A 44 21.80 -1.63 -9.19
CA LEU A 44 21.99 -2.61 -10.26
C LEU A 44 22.87 -2.02 -11.37
N SER A 45 23.50 -2.90 -12.15
CA SER A 45 24.08 -2.47 -13.43
C SER A 45 22.96 -2.10 -14.42
N TRP A 46 23.25 -1.25 -15.39
CA TRP A 46 22.24 -0.84 -16.37
C TRP A 46 21.73 -2.03 -17.21
N GLU A 47 22.57 -3.02 -17.50
CA GLU A 47 22.20 -4.26 -18.19
C GLU A 47 21.24 -5.11 -17.37
N GLU A 48 21.47 -5.20 -16.06
CA GLU A 48 20.57 -5.91 -15.13
C GLU A 48 19.21 -5.21 -15.06
N VAL A 49 19.20 -3.88 -14.98
CA VAL A 49 17.95 -3.10 -14.99
C VAL A 49 17.16 -3.32 -16.28
N LEU A 50 17.79 -3.27 -17.45
CA LEU A 50 17.11 -3.50 -18.73
C LEU A 50 16.55 -4.91 -18.83
N ARG A 51 17.30 -5.91 -18.34
CA ARG A 51 16.87 -7.31 -18.32
C ARG A 51 15.67 -7.52 -17.40
N GLU A 52 15.70 -6.93 -16.20
CA GLU A 52 14.60 -7.08 -15.23
C GLU A 52 13.35 -6.26 -15.63
N LEU A 53 13.54 -5.12 -16.33
CA LEU A 53 12.45 -4.28 -16.82
C LEU A 53 11.93 -4.68 -18.21
N ASP A 54 12.56 -5.67 -18.86
CA ASP A 54 12.25 -6.13 -20.21
C ASP A 54 12.11 -4.94 -21.18
N ALA A 55 13.18 -4.14 -21.27
CA ALA A 55 13.22 -2.91 -22.05
C ALA A 55 14.47 -2.87 -22.94
N ASP A 56 14.35 -2.23 -24.11
CA ASP A 56 15.48 -2.05 -25.02
C ASP A 56 16.34 -0.84 -24.61
N ALA A 57 17.66 -0.99 -24.70
CA ALA A 57 18.62 0.06 -24.33
C ALA A 57 18.54 1.30 -25.23
N SER A 58 18.18 1.12 -26.50
CA SER A 58 18.27 2.14 -27.54
C SER A 58 16.91 2.70 -27.94
N GLN A 59 15.89 1.84 -28.00
CA GLN A 59 14.53 2.16 -28.44
C GLN A 59 13.55 2.28 -27.26
N GLY A 60 13.94 1.85 -26.06
CA GLY A 60 13.06 1.84 -24.89
C GLY A 60 11.96 0.77 -24.99
N LEU A 61 10.72 1.14 -24.68
CA LEU A 61 9.56 0.25 -24.80
C LEU A 61 8.84 0.46 -26.13
N SER A 62 8.31 -0.62 -26.69
CA SER A 62 7.36 -0.50 -27.80
C SER A 62 6.03 0.09 -27.32
N ALA A 63 5.26 0.67 -28.25
CA ALA A 63 3.91 1.16 -27.96
C ALA A 63 2.97 0.06 -27.43
N ALA A 64 3.16 -1.19 -27.91
CA ALA A 64 2.40 -2.33 -27.43
C ALA A 64 2.73 -2.67 -25.96
N ASP A 65 4.02 -2.71 -25.61
CA ASP A 65 4.46 -2.99 -24.23
C ASP A 65 4.04 -1.87 -23.28
N ALA A 66 4.11 -0.61 -23.72
CA ALA A 66 3.66 0.53 -22.94
C ALA A 66 2.15 0.46 -22.67
N ALA A 67 1.34 0.13 -23.68
CA ALA A 67 -0.10 -0.03 -23.53
C ALA A 67 -0.45 -1.19 -22.58
N GLU A 68 0.24 -2.33 -22.71
CA GLU A 68 0.05 -3.46 -21.81
C GLU A 68 0.39 -3.10 -20.35
N ARG A 69 1.51 -2.39 -20.14
CA ARG A 69 1.92 -1.93 -18.80
C ARG A 69 0.95 -0.92 -18.22
N LEU A 70 0.38 -0.03 -19.02
CA LEU A 70 -0.63 0.93 -18.58
C LEU A 70 -1.90 0.22 -18.07
N VAL A 71 -2.36 -0.81 -18.77
CA VAL A 71 -3.49 -1.64 -18.34
C VAL A 71 -3.14 -2.42 -17.06
N ARG A 72 -1.92 -2.98 -17.00
CA ARG A 72 -1.47 -3.83 -15.88
C ARG A 72 -1.26 -3.04 -14.58
N TYR A 73 -0.68 -1.85 -14.67
CA TYR A 73 -0.22 -1.07 -13.51
C TYR A 73 -1.09 0.15 -13.20
N GLY A 74 -1.94 0.55 -14.14
CA GLY A 74 -2.71 1.78 -14.07
C GLY A 74 -1.91 3.02 -14.44
N ALA A 75 -2.59 4.16 -14.49
CA ALA A 75 -1.97 5.45 -14.75
C ALA A 75 -0.93 5.80 -13.67
N ASN A 76 0.18 6.40 -14.09
CA ASN A 76 1.21 6.90 -13.18
C ASN A 76 0.76 8.21 -12.53
N GLU A 77 -0.30 8.12 -11.73
CA GLU A 77 -0.91 9.25 -11.05
C GLU A 77 -1.09 8.93 -9.58
N LEU A 78 -0.80 9.91 -8.75
CA LEU A 78 -1.11 9.83 -7.34
C LEU A 78 -2.63 9.91 -7.19
N LYS A 79 -3.23 8.84 -6.68
CA LYS A 79 -4.66 8.86 -6.33
C LYS A 79 -4.90 10.02 -5.37
N GLN A 80 -5.79 10.94 -5.74
CA GLN A 80 -6.23 11.97 -4.82
C GLN A 80 -6.79 11.30 -3.57
N ARG A 81 -6.18 11.57 -2.42
CA ARG A 81 -6.75 11.16 -1.15
C ARG A 81 -8.00 11.98 -0.95
N LYS A 82 -9.08 11.31 -0.52
CA LYS A 82 -10.31 11.99 -0.08
C LYS A 82 -9.90 13.10 0.89
N GLY A 83 -10.28 14.34 0.58
CA GLY A 83 -9.93 15.49 1.39
C GLY A 83 -10.31 15.25 2.85
N VAL A 84 -9.46 15.74 3.76
CA VAL A 84 -9.78 15.70 5.18
C VAL A 84 -11.04 16.54 5.42
N GLN A 85 -11.97 16.06 6.24
CA GLN A 85 -13.16 16.82 6.58
C GLN A 85 -12.84 17.73 7.78
N PRO A 86 -12.76 19.07 7.63
CA PRO A 86 -12.31 19.95 8.72
C PRO A 86 -13.20 19.87 9.96
N PHE A 87 -14.51 19.71 9.76
CA PHE A 87 -15.47 19.54 10.86
C PHE A 87 -15.21 18.27 11.68
N ALA A 88 -14.87 17.16 11.02
CA ALA A 88 -14.55 15.91 11.71
C ALA A 88 -13.25 16.04 12.54
N ILE A 89 -12.27 16.78 12.04
CA ILE A 89 -11.02 17.06 12.76
C ILE A 89 -11.30 17.91 14.01
N LEU A 90 -12.12 18.95 13.89
CA LEU A 90 -12.47 19.81 15.03
C LEU A 90 -13.18 19.03 16.15
N MET A 91 -14.13 18.16 15.80
CA MET A 91 -14.82 17.33 16.78
C MET A 91 -13.85 16.38 17.50
N GLN A 92 -12.87 15.82 16.78
CA GLN A 92 -11.83 14.97 17.41
C GLN A 92 -10.94 15.75 18.37
N GLN A 93 -10.65 17.02 18.10
CA GLN A 93 -9.89 17.87 19.03
C GLN A 93 -10.66 18.11 20.33
N ILE A 94 -11.96 18.39 20.25
CA ILE A 94 -12.81 18.60 21.42
C ILE A 94 -12.97 17.31 22.22
N LEU A 95 -13.23 16.18 21.56
CA LEU A 95 -13.41 14.89 22.22
C LEU A 95 -12.12 14.40 22.91
N ASN A 96 -10.96 14.47 22.23
CA ASN A 96 -9.68 14.11 22.84
C ASN A 96 -9.27 15.07 23.97
N ALA A 97 -9.70 16.33 23.93
CA ALA A 97 -9.46 17.30 25.00
C ALA A 97 -10.36 17.08 26.23
N MET A 98 -11.57 16.51 26.05
CA MET A 98 -12.52 16.28 27.15
C MET A 98 -12.37 14.91 27.85
N THR A 99 -11.51 14.02 27.34
CA THR A 99 -11.30 12.67 27.90
C THR A 99 -9.97 12.50 28.66
N LEU A 100 -9.30 13.58 29.05
CA LEU A 100 -8.16 13.52 29.98
C LEU A 100 -8.63 13.54 31.44
#